data_AF-A0A948QYB3-F1
#
_entry.id   AF-A0A948QYB3-F1
#
_cell.length_a   1.000
_cell.length_b   1.000
_cell.length_c   1.000
_cell.angle_alpha   90.00
_cell.angle_beta   90.00
_cell.angle_gamma   90.00
#
_symmetry.space_group_name_H-M   'P 1'
#
loop_
_entity.id
_entity.type
_entity.pdbx_description
1 polymer ?
#
loop_
_entity_poly.entity_id
_entity_poly.type
_entity_poly.pdbx_seq_one_letter_code
_entity_poly.pdbx_strand_id
1 'polypeptide(L)'
;MTVLSIRKALILTAAVAAQLGLAATAHAQSNCQWYAATALKQQQDNERLKCGFTGVAWHADLGRHMEWCKGVSPDEWKTAAQGREQQIADCSKK
;
A
#
# COMPACT_ATOMS: atom_id res chain seq x y z
N MET A 1 51.91 16.53 -43.30
CA MET A 1 50.84 17.24 -42.57
C MET A 1 50.82 16.69 -41.15
N THR A 2 51.08 17.59 -40.19
CA THR A 2 50.77 17.57 -38.74
C THR A 2 51.08 16.35 -37.85
N VAL A 3 52.02 16.63 -36.96
CA VAL A 3 52.50 16.03 -35.70
C VAL A 3 51.39 15.75 -34.68
N LEU A 4 51.50 14.66 -33.89
CA LEU A 4 51.24 14.60 -32.42
C LEU A 4 51.62 13.18 -31.90
N SER A 5 52.88 12.91 -31.59
CA SER A 5 53.50 13.03 -30.26
C SER A 5 52.87 12.13 -29.17
N ILE A 6 53.45 10.93 -29.02
CA ILE A 6 53.27 9.99 -27.91
C ILE A 6 53.85 10.60 -26.64
N ARG A 7 53.05 10.91 -25.59
CA ARG A 7 53.48 10.93 -24.16
C ARG A 7 52.29 10.92 -23.19
N LYS A 8 52.26 9.91 -22.31
CA LYS A 8 51.60 9.88 -20.96
C LYS A 8 50.07 9.87 -20.97
N ALA A 9 49.36 9.14 -20.13
CA ALA A 9 49.64 8.12 -19.15
C ALA A 9 48.27 7.55 -18.74
N LEU A 10 48.23 6.27 -18.36
CA LEU A 10 47.26 5.63 -17.46
C LEU A 10 45.90 6.35 -17.29
N ILE A 11 44.90 5.93 -18.06
CA ILE A 11 43.51 6.06 -17.62
C ILE A 11 43.10 4.68 -17.12
N LEU A 12 43.17 4.52 -15.80
CA LEU A 12 42.61 3.41 -15.03
C LEU A 12 41.13 3.28 -15.39
N THR A 13 40.79 2.32 -16.25
CA THR A 13 39.41 1.88 -16.43
C THR A 13 39.01 1.01 -15.25
N ALA A 14 38.54 1.61 -14.17
CA ALA A 14 37.85 0.89 -13.11
C ALA A 14 36.97 1.85 -12.31
N ALA A 15 35.68 1.92 -12.67
CA ALA A 15 34.55 1.89 -11.75
C ALA A 15 33.26 2.22 -12.52
N VAL A 16 32.69 1.18 -13.11
CA VAL A 16 31.27 1.11 -13.42
C VAL A 16 30.51 1.15 -12.09
N ALA A 17 29.85 2.27 -11.75
CA ALA A 17 28.78 2.32 -10.74
C ALA A 17 28.14 3.73 -10.69
N ALA A 18 27.54 4.19 -11.78
CA ALA A 18 26.75 5.41 -11.75
C ALA A 18 25.53 5.30 -12.64
N GLN A 19 24.72 4.26 -12.45
CA GLN A 19 23.39 4.13 -13.04
C GLN A 19 22.61 3.03 -12.34
N LEU A 20 21.29 3.19 -12.23
CA LEU A 20 20.28 2.35 -11.55
C LEU A 20 19.88 2.81 -10.13
N GLY A 21 19.64 4.11 -9.96
CA GLY A 21 18.57 4.55 -9.07
C GLY A 21 17.22 4.37 -9.78
N LEU A 22 16.66 3.17 -9.77
CA LEU A 22 15.22 3.03 -10.04
C LEU A 22 14.51 3.79 -8.91
N ALA A 23 14.08 5.01 -9.19
CA ALA A 23 13.04 5.64 -8.41
C ALA A 23 11.86 4.67 -8.40
N ALA A 24 11.61 4.05 -7.26
CA ALA A 24 10.40 3.26 -7.04
C ALA A 24 9.21 4.23 -7.07
N THR A 25 8.74 4.59 -8.26
CA THR A 25 7.49 5.35 -8.46
C THR A 25 6.29 4.42 -8.28
N ALA A 26 6.23 3.74 -7.14
CA ALA A 26 5.08 2.99 -6.69
C ALA A 26 4.60 3.59 -5.36
N HIS A 27 4.31 4.89 -5.34
CA HIS A 27 3.97 5.57 -4.09
C HIS A 27 2.78 6.53 -4.29
N ALA A 28 1.60 5.97 -4.53
CA ALA A 28 0.32 6.69 -4.32
C ALA A 28 -0.94 5.82 -4.42
N GLN A 29 -0.89 4.62 -5.02
CA GLN A 29 -2.10 3.77 -5.09
C GLN A 29 -2.48 3.13 -3.73
N SER A 30 -1.69 3.31 -2.67
CA SER A 30 -1.49 2.22 -1.70
C SER A 30 -2.24 2.26 -0.35
N ASN A 31 -3.00 3.30 0.01
CA ASN A 31 -3.62 3.36 1.35
C ASN A 31 -5.14 3.08 1.35
N CYS A 32 -5.91 3.76 0.50
CA CYS A 32 -7.35 3.49 0.42
C CYS A 32 -7.69 2.19 -0.31
N GLN A 33 -6.85 1.72 -1.22
CA GLN A 33 -7.00 0.39 -1.80
C GLN A 33 -6.84 -0.69 -0.73
N TRP A 34 -5.82 -0.54 0.14
CA TRP A 34 -5.61 -1.45 1.27
C TRP A 34 -6.79 -1.41 2.24
N TYR A 35 -7.24 -0.21 2.63
CA TYR A 35 -8.38 -0.06 3.53
C TYR A 35 -9.63 -0.73 2.96
N ALA A 36 -9.96 -0.44 1.69
CA ALA A 36 -11.18 -0.96 1.08
C ALA A 36 -11.17 -2.49 0.94
N ALA A 37 -10.03 -3.06 0.54
CA ALA A 37 -9.87 -4.51 0.47
C ALA A 37 -9.98 -5.15 1.86
N THR A 38 -9.36 -4.53 2.88
CA THR A 38 -9.45 -4.98 4.28
C THR A 38 -10.88 -4.92 4.80
N ALA A 39 -11.59 -3.81 4.57
CA ALA A 39 -12.97 -3.63 4.97
C ALA A 39 -13.91 -4.65 4.30
N LEU A 40 -13.70 -4.93 3.02
CA LEU A 40 -14.45 -5.96 2.30
C LEU A 40 -14.21 -7.35 2.89
N LYS A 41 -12.94 -7.70 3.16
CA LYS A 41 -12.60 -8.98 3.78
C LYS A 41 -13.21 -9.12 5.17
N GLN A 42 -13.17 -8.05 5.96
CA GLN A 42 -13.80 -7.99 7.28
C GLN A 42 -15.31 -8.18 7.19
N GLN A 43 -15.99 -7.61 6.19
CA GLN A 43 -17.41 -7.88 5.96
C GLN A 43 -17.67 -9.36 5.60
N GLN A 44 -16.84 -9.94 4.74
CA GLN A 44 -16.95 -11.37 4.41
C GLN A 44 -16.76 -12.24 5.65
N ASP A 45 -15.86 -11.85 6.56
CA ASP A 45 -15.66 -12.56 7.82
C ASP A 45 -16.84 -12.38 8.78
N ASN A 46 -17.41 -11.18 8.88
CA ASN A 46 -18.65 -10.91 9.62
C ASN A 46 -19.79 -11.84 9.15
N GLU A 47 -19.98 -11.98 7.83
CA GLU A 47 -20.99 -12.87 7.25
C GLU A 47 -20.66 -14.35 7.48
N ARG A 48 -19.42 -14.77 7.20
CA ARG A 48 -18.95 -16.15 7.32
C ARG A 48 -19.03 -16.66 8.76
N LEU A 49 -18.64 -15.82 9.72
CA LEU A 49 -18.67 -16.14 11.15
C LEU A 49 -20.04 -15.87 11.78
N LYS A 50 -21.01 -15.36 11.00
CA LYS A 50 -22.36 -15.01 11.47
C LYS A 50 -22.34 -14.06 12.68
N CYS A 51 -21.42 -13.09 12.68
CA CYS A 51 -21.28 -12.12 13.77
C CYS A 51 -22.47 -11.15 13.85
N GLY A 52 -23.16 -10.91 12.72
CA GLY A 52 -24.37 -10.11 12.68
C GLY A 52 -24.14 -8.60 12.75
N PHE A 53 -22.92 -8.12 12.47
CA PHE A 53 -22.66 -6.70 12.41
C PHE A 53 -23.33 -6.07 11.17
N THR A 54 -23.93 -4.90 11.35
CA THR A 54 -24.70 -4.18 10.32
C THR A 54 -24.39 -2.68 10.32
N GLY A 55 -24.85 -1.95 9.30
CA GLY A 55 -24.73 -0.50 9.21
C GLY A 55 -23.74 -0.05 8.15
N VAL A 56 -23.48 1.26 8.07
CA VAL A 56 -22.70 1.87 6.98
C VAL A 56 -21.25 1.38 6.89
N ALA A 57 -20.70 0.83 7.97
CA ALA A 57 -19.34 0.28 7.99
C ALA A 57 -19.25 -1.18 7.53
N TRP A 58 -20.38 -1.88 7.42
CA TRP A 58 -20.48 -3.33 7.19
C TRP A 58 -21.27 -3.59 5.90
N HIS A 59 -20.59 -3.47 4.76
CA HIS A 59 -21.15 -3.75 3.44
C HIS A 59 -20.11 -4.37 2.49
N ALA A 60 -20.58 -5.15 1.52
CA ALA A 60 -19.74 -5.85 0.54
C ALA A 60 -19.33 -4.99 -0.68
N ASP A 61 -19.59 -3.69 -0.63
CA ASP A 61 -19.25 -2.74 -1.69
C ASP A 61 -17.84 -2.16 -1.50
N LEU A 62 -16.90 -2.59 -2.34
CA LEU A 62 -15.51 -2.09 -2.34
C LEU A 62 -15.45 -0.58 -2.67
N GLY A 63 -16.28 -0.12 -3.61
CA GLY A 63 -16.29 1.25 -4.09
C GLY A 63 -16.69 2.24 -3.00
N ARG A 64 -17.70 1.89 -2.20
CA ARG A 64 -18.11 2.69 -1.03
C ARG A 64 -17.00 2.79 0.03
N HIS A 65 -16.26 1.71 0.28
CA HIS A 65 -15.13 1.77 1.21
C HIS A 65 -14.01 2.67 0.67
N MET A 66 -13.77 2.63 -0.64
CA MET A 66 -12.81 3.52 -1.29
C MET A 66 -13.23 4.98 -1.23
N GLU A 67 -14.51 5.27 -1.48
CA GLU A 67 -15.06 6.63 -1.44
C GLU A 67 -14.96 7.23 -0.03
N TRP A 68 -15.38 6.47 0.98
CA TRP A 68 -15.26 6.91 2.37
C TRP A 68 -13.80 7.17 2.77
N CYS A 69 -12.88 6.26 2.44
CA CYS A 69 -11.47 6.43 2.77
C CYS A 69 -10.85 7.71 2.17
N LYS A 70 -11.26 8.09 0.95
CA LYS A 70 -10.80 9.33 0.31
C LYS A 70 -11.31 10.59 1.01
N GLY A 71 -12.41 10.49 1.77
CA GLY A 71 -13.03 11.60 2.48
C GLY A 71 -12.53 11.79 3.92
N VAL A 72 -11.68 10.90 4.43
CA VAL A 72 -11.22 10.92 5.84
C VAL A 72 -9.71 10.91 5.95
N SER A 73 -9.19 11.28 7.12
CA SER A 73 -7.77 11.23 7.41
C SER A 73 -7.24 9.80 7.53
N PRO A 74 -5.92 9.59 7.39
CA PRO A 74 -5.32 8.27 7.59
C PRO A 74 -5.60 7.62 8.91
N ASP A 75 -5.70 8.41 9.97
CA ASP A 75 -5.90 7.86 11.31
C ASP A 75 -7.34 7.40 11.50
N GLU A 76 -8.31 8.07 10.90
CA GLU A 76 -9.72 7.64 10.94
C GLU A 76 -9.93 6.29 10.25
N TRP A 77 -9.40 6.09 9.03
CA TRP A 77 -9.57 4.81 8.35
C TRP A 77 -8.76 3.68 9.00
N LYS A 78 -7.61 3.97 9.62
CA LYS A 78 -6.86 2.98 10.42
C LYS A 78 -7.66 2.56 11.64
N THR A 79 -8.19 3.53 12.40
CA THR A 79 -9.02 3.25 13.58
C THR A 79 -10.26 2.45 13.21
N ALA A 80 -10.91 2.76 12.09
CA ALA A 80 -12.05 1.98 11.60
C ALA A 80 -11.66 0.53 11.25
N ALA A 81 -10.54 0.32 10.55
CA ALA A 81 -10.04 -1.02 10.22
C ALA A 81 -9.68 -1.83 11.47
N GLN A 82 -8.98 -1.21 12.44
CA GLN A 82 -8.64 -1.84 13.71
C GLN A 82 -9.88 -2.16 14.56
N GLY A 83 -10.84 -1.25 14.61
CA GLY A 83 -12.10 -1.46 15.34
C GLY A 83 -12.92 -2.61 14.78
N ARG A 84 -12.96 -2.78 13.45
CA ARG A 84 -13.61 -3.94 12.82
C ARG A 84 -12.86 -5.23 13.07
N GLU A 85 -11.53 -5.20 13.05
CA GLU A 85 -10.70 -6.35 13.38
C GLU A 85 -10.99 -6.85 14.80
N GLN A 86 -11.06 -5.93 15.77
CA GLN A 86 -11.38 -6.27 17.15
C GLN A 86 -12.79 -6.86 17.29
N GLN A 87 -13.79 -6.26 16.62
CA GLN A 87 -15.17 -6.79 16.60
C GLN A 87 -15.23 -8.23 16.07
N ILE A 88 -14.51 -8.53 14.98
CA ILE A 88 -14.44 -9.87 14.40
C ILE A 88 -13.68 -10.83 15.32
N ALA A 89 -12.54 -10.40 15.87
CA ALA A 89 -11.75 -11.21 16.79
C ALA A 89 -12.57 -11.62 18.02
N ASP A 90 -13.36 -10.71 18.58
CA ASP A 90 -14.21 -11.01 19.74
C ASP A 90 -15.42 -11.86 19.39
N CYS A 91 -15.98 -11.69 18.19
CA CYS A 91 -16.99 -12.60 17.66
C CYS A 91 -16.46 -14.03 17.49
N SER A 92 -15.24 -14.19 16.99
CA SER A 92 -14.63 -15.50 16.70
C SER A 92 -14.33 -16.35 17.94
N LYS A 93 -14.40 -15.76 19.14
CA LYS A 93 -14.18 -16.42 20.43
C LYS A 93 -15.48 -16.95 21.06
N LYS A 94 -16.64 -16.58 20.52
CA LYS A 94 -17.96 -17.00 21.02
C LYS A 94 -18.26 -18.43 20.58
#